data_AF-A0A521DB91-F1
#
_entry.id   AF-A0A521DB91-F1
#
_cell.length_a   1.000
_cell.length_b   1.000
_cell.length_c   1.000
_cell.angle_alpha   90.00
_cell.angle_beta   90.00
_cell.angle_gamma   90.00
#
_symmetry.space_group_name_H-M   'P 1'
#
loop_
_entity.id
_entity.type
_entity.pdbx_description
1 polymer ?
#
loop_
_entity_poly.entity_id
_entity_poly.type
_entity_poly.pdbx_seq_one_letter_code
_entity_poly.pdbx_strand_id
1 'polypeptide(L)' 'RPYTREQACFPPGSMGVDKYWSPVNRVDNAYGDRNLICTCPPMDTYEEAAE' A
#
# COMPACT_ATOMS: atom_id res chain seq x y z
N ARG A 1 -8.93 0.45 -14.16
CA ARG A 1 -10.11 0.51 -13.27
C ARG A 1 -11.13 1.44 -13.93
N PRO A 2 -12.45 1.25 -13.77
CA PRO A 2 -13.46 2.08 -14.43
C PRO A 2 -13.61 3.46 -13.73
N TYR A 3 -12.49 4.17 -13.56
CA TYR A 3 -12.38 5.52 -13.00
C TYR A 3 -11.00 6.11 -13.34
N THR A 4 -10.87 7.43 -13.31
CA THR A 4 -9.60 8.11 -13.62
C THR A 4 -8.65 8.12 -12.41
N ARG A 5 -7.35 8.26 -12.67
CA ARG A 5 -6.36 8.42 -11.59
C ARG A 5 -6.65 9.63 -10.72
N GLU A 6 -7.16 10.71 -11.33
CA GLU A 6 -7.55 11.93 -10.63
C GLU A 6 -8.67 11.66 -9.62
N GLN A 7 -9.73 10.94 -10.02
CA GLN A 7 -10.82 10.55 -9.12
C GLN A 7 -10.34 9.73 -7.92
N ALA A 8 -9.28 8.93 -8.08
CA ALA A 8 -8.73 8.11 -7.00
C ALA A 8 -7.76 8.88 -6.09
N CYS A 9 -6.92 9.73 -6.66
CA CYS A 9 -5.87 10.44 -5.92
C CYS A 9 -6.37 11.76 -5.31
N PHE A 10 -7.34 12.41 -5.94
CA PHE A 10 -7.84 13.75 -5.61
C PHE A 10 -9.38 13.76 -5.57
N PRO A 11 -10.00 13.15 -4.55
CA PRO A 11 -11.45 13.21 -4.38
C PRO A 11 -11.92 14.65 -4.08
N PRO A 12 -13.21 14.97 -4.28
CA PRO A 12 -13.76 16.29 -3.98
C PRO A 12 -13.41 16.77 -2.57
N GLY A 13 -12.92 18.01 -2.44
CA GLY A 13 -12.43 18.58 -1.18
C GLY A 13 -10.93 18.36 -0.91
N SER A 14 -10.24 17.54 -1.72
CA SER A 14 -8.77 17.46 -1.74
C SER A 14 -8.20 18.54 -2.65
N MET A 15 -7.40 19.46 -2.12
CA MET A 15 -6.80 20.55 -2.91
C MET A 15 -5.52 20.14 -3.65
N GLY A 16 -5.01 18.92 -3.42
CA GLY A 16 -3.80 18.40 -4.07
C GLY A 16 -2.48 19.05 -3.64
N VAL A 17 -2.52 20.08 -2.78
CA VAL A 17 -1.35 20.85 -2.35
C VAL A 17 -0.57 20.17 -1.22
N ASP A 18 -1.27 19.43 -0.35
CA ASP A 18 -0.68 18.64 0.75
C ASP A 18 -1.21 17.20 0.69
N LYS A 19 -0.67 16.43 -0.25
CA LYS A 19 -1.13 15.06 -0.53
C LYS A 19 -0.35 14.05 0.29
N TYR A 20 -1.01 13.44 1.27
CA TYR A 20 -0.51 12.19 1.86
C TYR A 20 -0.75 11.00 0.93
N TRP A 21 0.30 10.23 0.69
CA TRP A 21 0.25 9.00 -0.09
C TRP A 21 0.17 7.78 0.83
N SER A 22 -0.78 6.90 0.56
CA SER A 22 -0.78 5.58 1.19
C SER A 22 0.47 4.82 0.73
N PRO A 23 1.40 4.45 1.64
CA PRO A 23 2.66 3.80 1.25
C PRO A 23 2.47 2.37 0.75
N VAL A 24 1.34 1.75 1.11
CA VAL A 24 0.95 0.40 0.68
C VAL A 24 -0.51 0.40 0.22
N ASN A 25 -0.85 -0.60 -0.59
CA ASN A 25 -2.23 -0.87 -0.99
C ASN A 25 -3.00 -1.58 0.14
N ARG A 26 -4.23 -2.04 -0.14
CA ARG A 26 -5.01 -2.84 0.81
C ARG A 26 -4.23 -4.09 1.26
N VAL A 27 -4.15 -4.29 2.57
CA VAL A 27 -3.50 -5.45 3.22
C VAL A 27 -4.30 -6.73 2.98
N ASP A 28 -3.61 -7.84 2.72
CA ASP A 28 -4.19 -9.19 2.70
C ASP A 28 -4.18 -9.79 4.13
N ASN A 29 -5.31 -9.67 4.80
CA ASN A 29 -5.46 -10.17 6.17
C ASN A 29 -5.44 -11.72 6.22
N ALA A 30 -6.10 -12.39 5.27
CA ALA A 30 -6.23 -13.85 5.31
C ALA A 30 -4.89 -14.55 5.06
N TYR A 31 -4.01 -13.96 4.25
CA TYR A 31 -2.64 -14.43 4.11
C TYR A 31 -1.86 -14.27 5.41
N GLY A 32 -1.97 -13.10 6.07
CA GLY A 32 -1.31 -12.84 7.34
C GLY A 32 -1.73 -13.83 8.45
N ASP A 33 -3.03 -14.14 8.54
CA ASP A 33 -3.55 -15.10 9.51
C ASP A 33 -3.02 -16.53 9.29
N ARG A 34 -2.75 -16.91 8.03
CA ARG A 34 -2.24 -18.24 7.66
C ARG A 34 -0.71 -18.34 7.72
N ASN A 35 -0.01 -17.22 7.64
CA ASN A 35 1.47 -17.14 7.56
C ASN A 35 1.99 -16.16 8.61
N LEU A 36 1.89 -16.53 9.88
CA LEU A 36 2.25 -15.66 11.01
C LEU A 36 3.76 -15.41 11.06
N ILE A 37 4.18 -14.19 10.73
CA ILE A 37 5.55 -13.69 10.87
C ILE A 37 5.51 -12.48 11.81
N CYS A 38 6.04 -12.64 13.02
CA CYS A 38 6.00 -11.62 14.07
C CYS A 38 7.40 -11.10 14.48
N THR A 39 8.42 -11.46 13.71
CA THR A 39 9.79 -10.95 13.82
C THR A 39 10.22 -10.36 12.49
N CYS A 40 11.15 -9.42 12.52
CA CYS A 40 11.72 -8.86 11.28
C CYS A 40 12.38 -9.99 10.46
N PRO A 41 11.95 -10.22 9.19
CA PRO A 41 12.68 -11.08 8.29
C PRO A 41 14.05 -10.46 7.90
N PRO A 42 14.97 -11.26 7.32
CA PRO A 42 16.25 -10.76 6.80
C PRO A 42 16.10 -9.65 5.76
N MET A 43 17.08 -8.77 5.63
CA MET A 43 16.99 -7.62 4.72
C MET A 43 16.78 -8.01 3.25
N ASP A 44 17.43 -9.08 2.80
CA ASP A 44 17.31 -9.62 1.44
C ASP A 44 15.84 -9.90 1.05
N THR A 45 15.00 -10.28 2.02
CA THR A 45 13.57 -10.53 1.77
C THR A 45 12.78 -9.27 1.37
N TYR A 46 13.25 -8.09 1.80
CA TYR A 46 12.66 -6.81 1.41
C TYR A 46 13.19 -6.33 0.06
N GLU A 47 14.43 -6.68 -0.29
CA GLU A 47 15.02 -6.35 -1.59
C GLU A 47 14.27 -7.06 -2.72
N GLU A 48 13.99 -8.36 -2.57
CA GLU A 48 13.18 -9.13 -3.52
C GLU A 48 11.75 -8.58 -3.68
N ALA A 49 11.17 -8.01 -2.62
CA ALA A 49 9.81 -7.47 -2.64
C ALA A 49 9.71 -6.05 -3.25
N ALA A 50 10.85 -5.36 -3.39
CA ALA A 50 10.92 -3.99 -3.91
C ALA A 50 11.12 -3.91 -5.44
N GLU A 51 11.45 -5.03 -6.08
CA GLU A 51 11.52 -5.20 -7.54
C GLU A 51 10.13 -5.48 -8.16
#